data_AF-A0A933LG87-F1
#
_entry.id   AF-A0A933LG87-F1
#
_cell.length_a   1.000
_cell.length_b   1.000
_cell.length_c   1.000
_cell.angle_alpha   90.00
_cell.angle_beta   90.00
_cell.angle_gamma   90.00
#
_symmetry.space_group_name_H-M   'P 1'
#
loop_
_entity.id
_entity.type
_entity.pdbx_description
1 polymer ?
#
loop_
_entity_poly.entity_id
_entity_poly.type
_entity_poly.pdbx_seq_one_letter_code
_entity_poly.pdbx_strand_id
1 'polypeptide(L)' 'MNGELDLYLTQLKALLAELCEKIAGLSEAQLNWRPPVAEGNSIFVIATHTLGNAEAWVLG' A
#
# COMPACT_ATOMS: atom_id res chain seq x y z
N MET A 1 -26.01 -3.81 -11.80
CA MET A 1 -24.66 -4.06 -12.34
C MET A 1 -23.71 -3.21 -11.53
N ASN A 2 -23.10 -3.79 -10.48
CA ASN A 2 -22.11 -3.09 -9.62
C ASN A 2 -21.37 -4.04 -8.62
N GLY A 3 -21.86 -5.27 -8.42
CA GLY A 3 -21.28 -6.17 -7.40
C GLY A 3 -19.80 -6.52 -7.59
N GLU A 4 -19.29 -6.55 -8.83
CA GLU A 4 -17.86 -6.74 -9.09
C GLU A 4 -17.05 -5.52 -8.67
N LEU A 5 -17.53 -4.31 -8.95
CA LEU A 5 -16.88 -3.07 -8.54
C LEU A 5 -16.86 -2.94 -7.01
N ASP A 6 -17.98 -3.27 -6.35
CA ASP A 6 -18.09 -3.26 -4.89
C ASP A 6 -17.14 -4.29 -4.25
N LEU A 7 -16.97 -5.46 -4.88
CA LEU A 7 -16.00 -6.47 -4.46
C LEU A 7 -14.56 -5.97 -4.59
N TYR A 8 -14.20 -5.36 -5.72
CA TYR A 8 -12.88 -4.78 -5.93
C TYR A 8 -12.57 -3.68 -4.91
N LEU A 9 -13.52 -2.77 -4.66
CA LEU A 9 -13.38 -1.73 -3.65
C LEU A 9 -13.18 -2.31 -2.25
N THR A 10 -13.93 -3.36 -1.90
CA THR A 10 -13.79 -4.04 -0.61
C THR A 10 -12.41 -4.67 -0.45
N GLN A 11 -11.90 -5.33 -1.49
CA GLN A 11 -10.58 -5.96 -1.48
C GLN A 11 -9.45 -4.92 -1.39
N LEU A 12 -9.56 -3.81 -2.12
CA LEU A 12 -8.58 -2.72 -2.07
C LEU A 12 -8.51 -2.09 -0.68
N LYS A 13 -9.66 -1.84 -0.05
CA LYS A 13 -9.71 -1.33 1.34
C LYS A 13 -9.08 -2.30 2.33
N ALA A 14 -9.35 -3.60 2.18
CA ALA A 14 -8.76 -4.63 3.03
C ALA A 14 -7.22 -4.69 2.89
N LEU A 15 -6.71 -4.61 1.65
CA LEU A 15 -5.27 -4.58 1.38
C LEU A 15 -4.58 -3.35 1.99
N LEU A 16 -5.21 -2.17 1.89
CA LEU A 16 -4.67 -0.95 2.51
C LEU A 16 -4.66 -1.06 4.05
N ALA A 17 -5.70 -1.65 4.65
CA ALA A 17 -5.73 -1.90 6.09
C ALA A 17 -4.63 -2.87 6.52
N GLU A 18 -4.46 -3.99 5.80
CA GLU A 18 -3.40 -4.97 6.08
C GLU A 18 -2.00 -4.35 5.93
N LEU A 19 -1.80 -3.49 4.94
CA LEU A 19 -0.54 -2.76 4.79
C LEU A 19 -0.27 -1.88 6.02
N CYS A 20 -1.25 -1.10 6.47
CA CYS A 20 -1.12 -0.28 7.67
C CYS A 20 -0.78 -1.11 8.91
N GLU A 21 -1.42 -2.27 9.09
CA GLU A 21 -1.12 -3.18 10.19
C GLU A 21 0.31 -3.72 10.12
N LYS A 22 0.78 -4.13 8.94
CA LYS A 22 2.14 -4.68 8.75
C LYS A 22 3.25 -3.68 9.01
N ILE A 23 3.00 -2.40 8.76
CA ILE A 23 4.00 -1.35 8.97
C ILE A 23 3.85 -0.64 10.32
N ALA A 24 2.79 -0.96 11.07
CA ALA A 24 2.56 -0.38 12.39
C ALA A 24 3.72 -0.70 13.35
N GLY A 25 4.21 0.33 14.03
CA GLY A 25 5.30 0.20 15.00
C GLY A 25 6.71 0.13 14.41
N LEU A 26 6.86 0.17 13.07
CA LEU A 26 8.16 0.35 12.46
C LEU A 26 8.68 1.77 12.68
N SER A 27 9.95 1.90 13.02
CA SER A 27 10.63 3.18 13.05
C SER A 27 10.85 3.73 11.64
N GLU A 28 11.10 5.03 11.52
CA GLU A 28 11.42 5.69 10.26
C GLU A 28 12.62 5.03 9.54
N ALA A 29 13.64 4.60 10.29
CA ALA A 29 14.79 3.90 9.74
C ALA A 29 14.41 2.53 9.15
N GLN A 30 13.50 1.80 9.80
CA GLN A 30 13.01 0.52 9.29
C GLN A 30 12.11 0.70 8.07
N LEU A 31 11.27 1.74 8.04
CA LEU A 31 10.42 2.07 6.89
C LEU A 31 11.25 2.46 5.65
N ASN A 32 12.37 3.13 5.86
CA ASN A 32 13.27 3.59 4.81
C ASN A 32 14.39 2.60 4.47
N TRP A 33 14.50 1.48 5.19
CA TRP A 33 15.45 0.43 4.86
C TRP A 33 15.16 -0.13 3.45
N ARG A 34 16.23 -0.33 2.68
CA ARG A 34 16.17 -0.89 1.32
C ARG A 34 16.80 -2.28 1.31
N PRO A 35 16.18 -3.27 0.67
CA PRO A 35 16.78 -4.58 0.52
C PRO A 35 18.07 -4.48 -0.32
N PRO A 36 19.08 -5.35 -0.07
CA PRO A 36 20.36 -5.35 -0.78
C PRO A 36 20.24 -6.00 -2.16
N VAL A 37 19.31 -5.48 -2.97
CA VAL A 37 19.06 -5.86 -4.37
C VAL A 37 19.08 -4.60 -5.22
N ALA A 38 19.56 -4.71 -6.46
CA ALA A 38 19.58 -3.58 -7.39
C ALA A 38 18.17 -3.01 -7.56
N GLU A 39 18.04 -1.69 -7.46
CA GLU A 39 16.76 -0.97 -7.55
C GLU A 39 15.68 -1.40 -6.53
N GLY A 40 16.07 -2.01 -5.41
CA GLY A 40 15.13 -2.37 -4.34
C GLY A 40 14.47 -1.13 -3.73
N ASN A 41 13.14 -1.11 -3.64
CA ASN A 41 12.38 -0.05 -2.98
C ASN A 41 12.26 -0.31 -1.47
N SER A 42 12.19 0.77 -0.69
CA SER A 42 11.86 0.68 0.73
C SER A 42 10.36 0.44 0.93
N ILE A 43 9.97 0.02 2.13
CA ILE A 43 8.55 -0.12 2.51
C ILE A 43 7.83 1.22 2.35
N PHE A 44 8.48 2.33 2.73
CA PHE A 44 7.94 3.67 2.55
C PHE A 44 7.56 3.94 1.08
N VAL A 45 8.48 3.70 0.14
CA VAL A 45 8.23 3.92 -1.29
C VAL A 45 7.06 3.06 -1.80
N ILE A 46 7.03 1.78 -1.42
CA ILE A 46 5.97 0.85 -1.84
C ILE A 46 4.60 1.30 -1.28
N ALA A 47 4.56 1.70 0.00
CA ALA A 47 3.33 2.15 0.65
C ALA A 47 2.79 3.45 0.03
N THR A 48 3.66 4.43 -0.20
CA THR A 48 3.29 5.70 -0.86
C THR A 48 2.81 5.47 -2.28
N HIS A 49 3.46 4.59 -3.04
CA HIS A 49 3.01 4.23 -4.40
C HIS A 49 1.62 3.58 -4.38
N THR A 50 1.37 2.67 -3.44
CA THR A 50 0.08 1.98 -3.30
C THR A 50 -1.03 2.97 -2.96
N LEU A 51 -0.78 3.89 -2.03
CA LEU A 51 -1.73 4.93 -1.65
C LEU A 51 -2.02 5.87 -2.84
N GLY A 52 -0.99 6.36 -3.53
CA GLY A 52 -1.17 7.25 -4.68
C GLY A 52 -1.96 6.60 -5.83
N ASN A 53 -1.78 5.30 -6.07
CA ASN A 53 -2.60 4.56 -7.03
C ASN A 53 -4.06 4.45 -6.58
N ALA A 54 -4.29 4.19 -5.30
CA ALA A 54 -5.65 4.13 -4.76
C ALA A 54 -6.35 5.49 -4.89
N GLU A 55 -5.67 6.59 -4.58
CA GLU A 55 -6.19 7.95 -4.76
C GLU A 55 -6.53 8.23 -6.22
N ALA A 56 -5.58 8.00 -7.15
CA ALA A 56 -5.74 8.36 -8.55
C ALA A 56 -6.85 7.58 -9.28
N TRP A 57 -7.09 6.32 -8.91
CA TRP A 57 -7.92 5.41 -9.72
C TRP A 57 -9.16 4.88 -9.00
N VAL A 58 -9.22 4.99 -7.68
CA VAL A 58 -10.21 4.26 -6.86
C VAL A 58 -10.97 5.20 -5.95
N LEU A 59 -10.27 6.06 -5.20
CA LEU A 59 -10.87 6.90 -4.18
C LEU A 59 -11.32 8.26 -4.71
N GLY A 60 -10.70 8.79 -5.78
CA GLY A 60 -11.12 10.01 -6.46
C GLY A 60 -11.10 11.23 -5.55
#